data_AF-A0A2P4P218-F1
#
_entry.id   AF-A0A2P4P218-F1
#
_cell.length_a   1.000
_cell.length_b   1.000
_cell.length_c   1.000
_cell.angle_alpha   90.00
_cell.angle_beta   90.00
_cell.angle_gamma   90.00
#
_symmetry.space_group_name_H-M   'P 1'
#
loop_
_entity.id
_entity.type
_entity.pdbx_description
1 polymer ?
#
loop_
_entity_poly.entity_id
_entity_poly.type
_entity_poly.pdbx_seq_one_letter_code
_entity_poly.pdbx_strand_id
1 'polypeptide(L)' 'MIMYFLATRRQPFDNCAHDRDLALSIICCGKRPEIDELEAPKCYINLMKKCWDADPINRSNPRNI' A
#
# COMPACT_ATOMS: atom_id res chain seq x y z
N MET A 1 -2.66 -2.05 -3.29
CA MET A 1 -2.04 -3.31 -2.82
C MET A 1 -1.42 -4.13 -3.95
N ILE A 2 -1.98 -4.17 -5.17
CA ILE A 2 -1.37 -4.89 -6.31
C ILE A 2 0.08 -4.45 -6.59
N MET A 3 0.35 -3.14 -6.57
CA MET A 3 1.71 -2.60 -6.77
C MET A 3 2.73 -3.18 -5.77
N TYR A 4 2.32 -3.39 -4.52
CA TYR A 4 3.19 -3.97 -3.49
C TYR A 4 3.60 -5.40 -3.88
N PHE A 5 2.63 -6.23 -4.26
CA PHE A 5 2.88 -7.59 -4.69
C PHE A 5 3.79 -7.66 -5.93
N LEU A 6 3.62 -6.73 -6.88
CA LEU A 6 4.48 -6.68 -8.06
C LEU A 6 5.94 -6.34 -7.72
N ALA A 7 6.14 -5.43 -6.77
CA ALA A 7 7.47 -5.04 -6.30
C ALA A 7 8.15 -6.17 -5.50
N THR A 8 7.49 -6.68 -4.46
CA THR A 8 8.13 -7.57 -3.47
C THR A 8 7.95 -9.05 -3.77
N ARG A 9 6.96 -9.41 -4.61
CA ARG A 9 6.45 -10.78 -4.80
C ARG A 9 5.92 -11.42 -3.50
N ARG A 10 5.63 -10.62 -2.48
CA ARG A 10 5.09 -11.06 -1.18
C ARG A 10 3.64 -10.60 -1.00
N GLN A 11 2.87 -11.34 -0.21
CA GLN A 11 1.53 -10.92 0.17
C GLN A 11 1.62 -9.71 1.10
N PRO A 12 0.84 -8.64 0.88
CA PRO A 12 0.78 -7.54 1.84
C PRO A 12 0.34 -8.06 3.21
N PHE A 13 1.10 -7.69 4.24
CA PHE A 13 0.87 -8.14 5.62
C PHE A 13 0.94 -9.67 5.79
N ASP A 14 1.91 -10.31 5.11
CA ASP A 14 2.19 -11.76 5.22
C ASP A 14 2.50 -12.25 6.64
N ASN A 15 2.84 -11.33 7.55
CA ASN A 15 3.13 -11.60 8.95
C ASN A 15 1.91 -11.54 9.89
N CYS A 16 0.69 -11.32 9.38
CA CYS A 16 -0.51 -11.30 10.22
C CYS A 16 -1.72 -11.95 9.54
N ALA A 17 -2.72 -12.33 10.33
CA ALA A 17 -3.96 -12.90 9.83
C ALA A 17 -4.77 -11.84 9.05
N HIS A 18 -5.32 -12.24 7.89
CA HIS A 18 -6.21 -11.40 7.09
C HIS A 18 -7.65 -11.43 7.62
N ASP A 19 -7.82 -10.96 8.85
CA ASP A 19 -9.07 -10.94 9.59
C ASP A 19 -9.72 -9.54 9.63
N ARG A 20 -10.82 -9.44 10.38
CA ARG A 20 -11.56 -8.19 10.56
C ARG A 20 -10.72 -7.11 11.23
N ASP A 21 -9.82 -7.47 12.13
CA ASP A 21 -9.02 -6.51 12.89
C ASP A 21 -7.95 -5.88 12.00
N LEU A 22 -7.36 -6.67 11.09
CA LEU A 22 -6.50 -6.12 10.04
C LEU A 22 -7.28 -5.18 9.12
N ALA A 23 -8.48 -5.56 8.69
CA ALA A 23 -9.31 -4.72 7.81
C ALA A 23 -9.66 -3.38 8.48
N LEU A 24 -10.05 -3.40 9.76
CA LEU A 24 -10.30 -2.18 10.54
C LEU A 24 -9.03 -1.33 10.70
N SER A 25 -7.88 -1.95 10.94
CA SER A 25 -6.60 -1.23 11.03
C SER A 25 -6.25 -0.53 9.71
N ILE A 26 -6.51 -1.16 8.56
CA ILE A 26 -6.25 -0.58 7.24
C ILE A 26 -7.19 0.60 6.94
N ILE A 27 -8.48 0.47 7.29
CA ILE A 27 -9.53 1.45 6.98
C ILE A 27 -9.52 2.62 7.97
N CYS A 28 -9.55 2.32 9.28
CA CYS A 28 -9.70 3.31 10.34
C CYS A 28 -8.38 3.92 10.79
N CYS A 29 -7.30 3.12 10.84
CA CYS A 29 -5.99 3.58 11.32
C CYS A 29 -5.01 3.88 10.19
N GLY A 30 -5.42 3.71 8.92
CA GLY A 30 -4.55 3.96 7.77
C GLY A 30 -3.33 3.03 7.69
N LYS A 31 -3.37 1.83 8.30
CA LYS A 31 -2.26 0.87 8.27
C LYS A 31 -1.89 0.51 6.83
N ARG A 32 -0.60 0.55 6.48
CA ARG A 32 -0.05 0.20 5.15
C ARG A 32 1.13 -0.76 5.28
N PRO A 33 1.39 -1.63 4.29
CA PRO A 33 2.55 -2.49 4.33
C PRO A 33 3.84 -1.67 4.14
N GLU A 34 4.89 -2.05 4.85
CA GLU A 34 6.19 -1.40 4.75
C GLU A 34 6.91 -1.88 3.49
N ILE A 35 7.55 -0.94 2.79
CA ILE A 35 8.39 -1.17 1.62
C ILE A 35 9.61 -0.26 1.73
N ASP A 36 10.80 -0.80 1.50
CA ASP A 36 12.04 -0.05 1.47
C ASP A 36 12.49 0.24 0.02
N GLU A 37 13.50 1.11 -0.13
CA GLU A 37 14.04 1.50 -1.45
C GLU A 37 14.89 0.40 -2.11
N LEU A 38 15.18 -0.72 -1.43
CA LEU A 38 15.84 -1.90 -2.01
C LEU A 38 14.84 -2.76 -2.79
N GLU A 39 13.58 -2.81 -2.35
CA GLU A 39 12.51 -3.59 -3.00
C GLU A 39 11.98 -2.93 -4.29
N ALA A 40 11.97 -1.60 -4.38
CA ALA A 40 11.54 -0.89 -5.58
C ALA A 40 12.14 0.52 -5.70
N PRO A 41 12.25 1.08 -6.93
CA PRO A 41 12.67 2.46 -7.12
C PRO A 41 11.79 3.46 -6.35
N LYS A 42 12.40 4.52 -5.81
CA LYS A 42 11.72 5.56 -5.03
C LYS A 42 10.49 6.16 -5.74
N CYS A 43 10.54 6.32 -7.06
CA CYS A 43 9.39 6.80 -7.84
C CYS A 43 8.18 5.85 -7.77
N TYR A 44 8.43 4.54 -7.82
CA TYR A 44 7.40 3.51 -7.71
C TYR A 44 6.79 3.48 -6.31
N ILE A 45 7.65 3.57 -5.27
CA ILE A 45 7.20 3.63 -3.88
C ILE A 45 6.34 4.88 -3.63
N ASN A 46 6.78 6.03 -4.12
CA ASN A 46 6.01 7.27 -4.00
C ASN A 46 4.68 7.20 -4.73
N LEU A 47 4.65 6.63 -5.95
CA LEU A 47 3.41 6.42 -6.68
C LEU A 47 2.46 5.48 -5.91
N MET A 48 2.99 4.36 -5.42
CA MET A 48 2.22 3.41 -4.63
C MET A 48 1.65 4.08 -3.36
N LYS A 49 2.46 4.90 -2.67
CA LYS A 49 2.04 5.74 -1.53
C LYS A 49 0.88 6.66 -1.86
N LYS A 50 0.89 7.31 -3.02
CA LYS A 50 -0.23 8.14 -3.45
C LYS A 50 -1.48 7.33 -3.84
N CYS A 51 -1.33 6.12 -4.36
CA CYS A 51 -2.48 5.28 -4.77
C CYS A 51 -3.31 4.76 -3.60
N TRP A 52 -2.71 4.64 -2.41
CA TRP A 52 -3.39 4.12 -1.22
C TRP A 52 -3.39 5.11 -0.06
N ASP A 53 -3.32 6.42 -0.37
CA ASP A 53 -3.41 7.48 0.64
C ASP A 53 -4.70 7.31 1.48
N ALA A 54 -4.59 7.62 2.78
CA ALA A 54 -5.71 7.55 3.69
C ALA A 54 -6.76 8.62 3.37
N ASP A 55 -6.31 9.80 2.93
CA ASP A 55 -7.17 10.86 2.43
C ASP A 55 -7.58 10.55 0.97
N PRO A 56 -8.89 10.36 0.69
CA PRO A 56 -9.37 10.13 -0.66
C PRO A 56 -9.03 11.25 -1.65
N ILE A 57 -8.84 12.49 -1.18
CA ILE A 57 -8.51 13.65 -2.02
C ILE A 57 -7.09 13.54 -2.57
N ASN A 58 -6.15 13.07 -1.74
CA ASN A 58 -4.75 12.85 -2.13
C ASN A 58 -4.55 11.56 -2.93
N ARG A 59 -5.56 10.67 -2.91
CA ARG A 59 -5.50 9.40 -3.63
C ARG A 59 -5.47 9.66 -5.13
N SER A 60 -4.41 9.19 -5.78
CA SER A 60 -4.23 9.38 -7.22
C SER A 60 -5.38 8.75 -8.00
N ASN A 61 -5.99 9.54 -8.89
CA ASN A 61 -6.93 9.00 -9.86
C ASN A 61 -6.15 8.18 -10.90
N PRO A 62 -6.58 6.95 -11.26
CA PRO A 62 -5.92 6.15 -12.29
C PRO A 62 -5.78 6.84 -13.65
N ARG A 63 -6.52 7.92 -13.92
CA ARG A 63 -6.33 8.76 -15.13
C ARG A 63 -5.08 9.64 -15.10
N ASN A 64 -4.50 9.85 -13.92
CA ASN A 64 -3.39 10.78 -13.66
C ASN A 64 -2.13 10.04 -13.14
N ILE A 65 -2.07 8.72 -13.33
CA ILE A 65 -0.94 7.83 -13.01
C ILE A 65 -0.24 7.45 -14.30
#